data_AF-A0A6J4E7Y1-F1
#
_entry.id   AF-A0A6J4E7Y1-F1
#
_cell.length_a   1.000
_cell.length_b   1.000
_cell.length_c   1.000
_cell.angle_alpha   90.00
_cell.angle_beta   90.00
_cell.angle_gamma   90.00
#
_symmetry.space_group_name_H-M   'P 1'
#
loop_
_entity.id
_entity.type
_entity.pdbx_description
1 polymer ?
#
loop_
_entity_poly.entity_id
_entity_poly.type
_entity_poly.pdbx_seq_one_letter_code
_entity_poly.pdbx_strand_id
1 'polypeptide(L)' 'MIATMSVSLAPELYYLSNFRTALAWVAERYADLLADEERAFLDTFNTLPWPSQALLVRMISARAVIFV' A
#
# COMPACT_ATOMS: atom_id res chain seq x y z
N MET A 1 25.51 -5.57 -23.54
CA MET A 1 24.81 -4.29 -23.29
C MET A 1 23.33 -4.60 -23.14
N ILE A 2 22.88 -4.92 -21.93
CA ILE A 2 21.46 -5.15 -21.63
C ILE A 2 20.85 -3.81 -21.25
N ALA A 3 19.92 -3.33 -22.06
CA ALA A 3 19.21 -2.09 -21.80
C ALA A 3 18.36 -2.28 -20.53
N THR A 4 18.74 -1.61 -19.46
CA THR A 4 17.92 -1.40 -18.27
C THR A 4 16.61 -0.75 -18.73
N MET A 5 15.52 -1.51 -18.73
CA MET A 5 14.18 -0.96 -18.86
C MET A 5 13.97 -0.08 -17.62
N SER A 6 14.24 1.21 -17.75
CA SER A 6 13.82 2.22 -16.81
C SER A 6 12.30 2.16 -16.78
N VAL A 7 11.74 1.44 -15.81
CA VAL A 7 10.34 1.57 -15.43
C VAL A 7 10.20 3.00 -14.94
N SER A 8 9.84 3.90 -15.84
CA SER A 8 9.12 5.10 -15.46
C SER A 8 7.88 4.58 -14.73
N LEU A 9 7.88 4.64 -13.39
CA LEU A 9 6.67 4.33 -12.64
C LEU A 9 5.61 5.26 -13.20
N ALA A 10 4.62 4.69 -13.88
CA ALA A 10 3.47 5.44 -14.29
C ALA A 10 2.99 6.22 -13.05
N PRO A 11 2.83 7.54 -13.12
CA PRO A 11 2.44 8.38 -11.98
C PRO A 11 1.09 7.97 -11.35
N GLU A 12 0.39 6.99 -11.92
CA GLU A 12 -0.87 6.46 -11.42
C GLU A 12 -0.74 5.41 -10.31
N LEU A 13 0.45 4.96 -9.90
CA LEU A 13 0.60 3.91 -8.87
C LEU A 13 1.60 4.23 -7.75
N TYR A 14 2.18 5.43 -7.71
CA TYR A 14 3.11 5.80 -6.64
C TYR A 14 2.44 5.77 -5.25
N TYR A 15 1.14 6.05 -5.17
CA TYR A 15 0.40 6.01 -3.91
C TYR A 15 0.37 4.61 -3.30
N LEU A 16 0.28 3.56 -4.13
CA LEU A 16 0.26 2.18 -3.66
C LEU A 16 1.65 1.77 -3.17
N SER A 17 2.71 2.14 -3.90
CA SER A 17 4.09 1.88 -3.47
C SER A 17 4.43 2.59 -2.15
N ASN A 18 3.99 3.84 -1.99
CA ASN A 18 4.17 4.60 -0.75
C ASN A 18 3.40 3.96 0.41
N PHE A 19 2.15 3.56 0.17
CA PHE A 19 1.33 2.91 1.17
C PHE A 19 1.94 1.58 1.64
N ARG A 20 2.41 0.74 0.71
CA ARG A 20 3.09 -0.52 1.03
C ARG A 20 4.39 -0.30 1.81
N THR A 21 5.17 0.72 1.45
CA THR A 21 6.38 1.10 2.19
C THR A 21 6.05 1.50 3.62
N ALA A 22 5.02 2.32 3.81
CA ALA A 22 4.58 2.74 5.14
C ALA A 22 4.11 1.55 5.98
N LEU A 23 3.30 0.65 5.42
CA LEU A 23 2.84 -0.56 6.12
C LEU A 23 4.01 -1.47 6.52
N ALA A 24 5.00 -1.67 5.64
CA ALA A 24 6.18 -2.46 5.96
C ALA A 24 6.98 -1.84 7.12
N TRP A 25 7.13 -0.52 7.12
CA TRP A 25 7.81 0.20 8.20
C TRP A 25 7.07 0.09 9.54
N VAL A 26 5.73 0.17 9.53
CA VAL A 26 4.89 -0.02 10.71
C VAL A 26 5.02 -1.45 11.24
N ALA A 27 4.92 -2.43 10.34
CA ALA A 27 5.05 -3.84 10.69
C ALA A 27 6.43 -4.18 11.26
N GLU A 28 7.50 -3.53 10.80
CA GLU A 28 8.86 -3.77 11.31
C GLU A 28 9.08 -3.18 12.71
N ARG A 29 8.52 -2.00 12.98
CA ARG A 29 8.87 -1.19 14.18
C ARG A 29 7.84 -1.20 15.29
N TYR A 30 6.60 -1.53 14.97
CA TYR A 30 5.48 -1.45 15.91
C TYR A 30 4.64 -2.73 15.95
N ALA A 31 5.21 -3.86 15.51
CA ALA A 31 4.52 -5.15 15.49
C ALA A 31 3.88 -5.52 16.85
N ASP A 32 4.56 -5.16 17.93
CA ASP A 32 4.17 -5.40 19.33
C ASP A 32 3.04 -4.48 19.82
N LEU A 33 2.83 -3.34 19.15
CA LEU A 33 1.77 -2.39 19.47
C LEU A 33 0.48 -2.62 18.67
N LEU A 34 0.54 -3.46 17.63
CA LEU A 34 -0.62 -3.75 16.80
C LEU A 34 -1.59 -4.72 17.50
N ALA A 35 -2.87 -4.38 17.50
CA ALA A 35 -3.94 -5.30 17.89
C ALA A 35 -3.99 -6.51 16.93
N ASP A 36 -4.69 -7.57 17.34
CA ASP A 36 -4.80 -8.79 16.52
C ASP A 36 -5.50 -8.50 15.18
N GLU A 37 -6.50 -7.62 15.18
CA GLU A 37 -7.24 -7.21 14.00
C GLU A 37 -6.37 -6.43 13.01
N GLU A 38 -5.45 -5.59 13.51
CA GLU A 38 -4.54 -4.79 12.69
C GLU A 38 -3.48 -5.67 12.03
N ARG A 39 -2.96 -6.66 12.76
CA ARG A 39 -2.05 -7.69 12.20
C ARG A 39 -2.75 -8.53 11.14
N ALA A 40 -3.97 -8.99 11.42
CA ALA A 40 -4.77 -9.72 10.45
C ALA A 40 -5.06 -8.91 9.19
N PHE A 41 -5.28 -7.60 9.31
CA PHE A 41 -5.41 -6.70 8.17
C PHE A 41 -4.13 -6.66 7.32
N LEU A 42 -2.96 -6.48 7.94
CA LEU A 42 -1.67 -6.45 7.23
C LEU A 42 -1.42 -7.75 6.45
N ASP A 43 -1.63 -8.89 7.11
CA ASP A 43 -1.46 -10.21 6.49
C ASP A 43 -2.42 -10.39 5.32
N THR A 44 -3.71 -10.10 5.54
CA THR A 44 -4.74 -10.21 4.49
C THR A 44 -4.41 -9.29 3.32
N PHE A 45 -4.07 -8.02 3.59
CA PHE A 45 -3.72 -7.04 2.55
C PHE A 45 -2.53 -7.51 1.69
N ASN A 46 -1.51 -8.09 2.31
CA ASN A 46 -0.33 -8.60 1.62
C ASN A 46 -0.63 -9.81 0.71
N THR A 47 -1.67 -10.59 1.01
CA THR A 47 -2.10 -11.73 0.15
C THR A 47 -2.93 -11.30 -1.06
N LEU A 48 -3.48 -10.08 -1.08
CA LEU A 48 -4.34 -9.62 -2.17
C LEU A 48 -3.54 -9.41 -3.47
N PRO A 49 -4.13 -9.70 -4.65
CA PRO A 49 -3.54 -9.32 -5.93
C PRO A 49 -3.28 -7.81 -6.00
N TRP A 50 -2.22 -7.42 -6.71
CA TRP A 50 -1.82 -6.02 -6.87
C TRP A 50 -2.97 -5.07 -7.32
N PRO A 51 -3.84 -5.43 -8.29
CA PRO A 51 -4.97 -4.58 -8.67
C PRO A 51 -5.99 -4.38 -7.54
N SER A 52 -6.22 -5.41 -6.72
CA SER A 52 -7.13 -5.34 -5.57
C SER A 52 -6.59 -4.43 -4.48
N GLN A 53 -5.27 -4.49 -4.23
CA GLN A 53 -4.61 -3.56 -3.31
C GLN A 53 -4.71 -2.11 -3.82
N ALA A 54 -4.45 -1.87 -5.10
CA ALA A 54 -4.57 -0.55 -5.72
C ALA A 54 -5.99 0.03 -5.56
N LEU A 55 -7.01 -0.78 -5.82
CA LEU A 55 -8.41 -0.39 -5.68
C LEU A 55 -8.74 -0.04 -4.22
N LEU A 56 -8.34 -0.87 -3.26
CA LEU A 56 -8.58 -0.61 -1.84
C LEU A 56 -7.89 0.69 -1.40
N VAL A 57 -6.61 0.85 -1.72
CA VAL A 57 -5.85 2.07 -1.37
C VAL A 57 -6.50 3.29 -2.02
N ARG A 58 -6.97 3.18 -3.26
CA ARG A 58 -7.70 4.26 -3.93
C ARG A 58 -9.03 4.59 -3.24
N MET A 59 -9.77 3.59 -2.76
CA MET A 59 -11.03 3.79 -2.04
C MET A 59 -10.84 4.44 -0.66
N ILE A 60 -9.82 4.03 0.10
CA ILE A 60 -9.53 4.63 1.41
C ILE A 60 -8.87 6.02 1.28
N SER A 61 -8.05 6.21 0.25
CA SER A 61 -7.38 7.50 -0.04
C SER A 61 -8.34 8.52 -0.65
N ALA A 62 -9.49 8.09 -1.18
CA ALA A 62 -10.54 8.95 -1.72
C ALA A 62 -11.30 9.68 -0.59
N ARG A 63 -10.58 10.44 0.24
CA ARG A 63 -11.12 11.39 1.23
C ARG A 63 -10.11 12.38 1.83
N ALA A 64 -9.15 12.85 1.02
CA ALA A 64 -8.83 14.29 1.05
C ALA A 64 -9.78 15.09 0.13
N VAL A 65 -10.83 14.45 -0.43
CA VAL A 65 -12.01 15.12 -0.96
C VAL A 65 -13.07 15.12 0.14
N ILE A 66 -13.23 16.29 0.75
CA ILE A 66 -14.44 16.67 1.46
C ILE A 66 -15.53 16.79 0.39
N PHE A 67 -16.55 15.93 0.45
CA PHE A 67 -17.85 16.23 -0.17
C PHE A 67 -18.74 16.84 0.92
N VAL A 68 -18.50 18.12 1.21
CA VAL A 68 -19.38 19.12 1.87
C VAL A 68 -18.81 20.49 1.51
#